data_AF-A0A357CQN9-F1
#
_entry.id   AF-A0A357CQN9-F1
#
_cell.length_a   1.000
_cell.length_b   1.000
_cell.length_c   1.000
_cell.angle_alpha   90.00
_cell.angle_beta   90.00
_cell.angle_gamma   90.00
#
_symmetry.space_group_name_H-M   'P 1'
#
loop_
_entity.id
_entity.type
_entity.pdbx_description
1 polymer ?
#
loop_
_entity_poly.entity_id
_entity_poly.type
_entity_poly.pdbx_seq_one_letter_code
_entity_poly.pdbx_strand_id
1 'polypeptide(L)'
;AGFVRLHYYRADHQYEGWELHLWGPGYAGPAVSWTKAVGITGFDEYGAYWDIPYQEGAGALYFIIHQGDHKDPQADRTYPDPGQNKEAWAVTGDTVAYTSYEQAVKVIGKKFKQNTY
;
A
#
# COMPACT_ATOMS: atom_id res chain seq x y z
N ALA A 1 -11.17 0.45 -17.62
CA ALA A 1 -10.37 0.90 -16.47
C ALA A 1 -11.16 0.59 -15.22
N GLY A 2 -10.51 0.06 -14.19
CA GLY A 2 -11.12 -0.25 -12.91
C GLY A 2 -10.25 0.28 -11.77
N PHE A 3 -10.53 -0.20 -10.56
CA PHE A 3 -9.73 0.10 -9.39
C PHE A 3 -9.17 -1.19 -8.80
N VAL A 4 -7.99 -1.08 -8.19
CA VAL A 4 -7.43 -2.06 -7.27
C VAL A 4 -7.17 -1.38 -5.94
N ARG A 5 -7.25 -2.10 -4.83
CA ARG A 5 -7.10 -1.54 -3.50
C ARG A 5 -5.77 -1.90 -2.88
N LEU A 6 -5.04 -0.90 -2.38
CA LEU A 6 -3.91 -1.10 -1.49
C LEU A 6 -4.33 -0.72 -0.08
N HIS A 7 -4.29 -1.69 0.83
CA HIS A 7 -4.52 -1.51 2.26
C HIS A 7 -3.20 -1.29 2.98
N TYR A 8 -3.18 -0.47 4.03
CA TYR A 8 -1.99 -0.15 4.79
C TYR A 8 -2.26 -0.12 6.30
N TYR A 9 -1.62 -1.05 7.00
CA TYR A 9 -1.69 -1.16 8.46
C TYR A 9 -0.51 -0.43 9.09
N ARG A 10 -0.81 0.43 10.04
CA ARG A 10 0.14 0.99 11.00
C ARG A 10 -0.24 0.61 12.43
N ALA A 11 0.74 0.16 13.21
CA ALA A 11 0.52 -0.19 14.62
C ALA A 11 0.21 1.02 15.50
N ASP A 12 0.63 2.22 15.11
CA ASP A 12 0.36 3.47 15.84
C ASP A 12 -0.98 4.12 15.45
N HIS A 13 -1.64 3.60 14.40
CA HIS A 13 -2.87 4.14 13.83
C HIS A 13 -2.79 5.62 13.40
N GLN A 14 -1.58 6.15 13.18
CA GLN A 14 -1.36 7.54 12.75
C GLN A 14 -1.19 7.62 11.23
N TYR A 15 -2.22 8.11 10.54
CA TYR A 15 -2.25 8.16 9.06
C TYR A 15 -2.22 9.57 8.48
N GLU A 16 -2.25 10.62 9.33
CA GLU A 16 -2.23 12.00 8.86
C GLU A 16 -0.96 12.32 8.06
N GLY A 17 -1.13 12.86 6.85
CA GLY A 17 -0.04 13.21 5.95
C GLY A 17 0.63 12.05 5.21
N TRP A 18 0.15 10.81 5.40
CA TRP A 18 0.63 9.67 4.62
C TRP A 18 -0.02 9.63 3.24
N GLU A 19 0.82 9.51 2.21
CA GLU A 19 0.44 9.53 0.81
C GLU A 19 1.13 8.39 0.04
N LEU A 20 0.62 8.11 -1.16
CA LEU A 20 1.10 7.05 -2.04
C LEU A 20 1.75 7.63 -3.29
N HIS A 21 3.06 7.45 -3.40
CA HIS A 21 3.79 7.66 -4.65
C HIS A 21 3.73 6.37 -5.47
N LEU A 22 3.21 6.44 -6.69
CA LEU A 22 2.82 5.27 -7.47
C LEU A 22 3.28 5.41 -8.92
N TRP A 23 3.78 4.31 -9.48
CA TRP A 23 4.16 4.22 -10.88
C TRP A 23 4.00 2.78 -11.39
N GLY A 24 4.30 2.57 -12.67
CA GLY A 24 4.29 1.25 -13.31
C GLY A 24 3.32 1.18 -14.49
N PRO A 25 3.47 0.15 -15.33
CA PRO A 25 2.71 0.02 -16.58
C PRO A 25 1.20 -0.19 -16.34
N GLY A 26 0.81 -0.67 -15.15
CA GLY A 26 -0.58 -0.86 -14.75
C GLY A 26 -1.35 0.41 -14.40
N TYR A 27 -0.64 1.50 -14.07
CA TYR A 27 -1.27 2.68 -13.48
C TYR A 27 -2.02 3.50 -14.54
N ALA A 28 -3.30 3.77 -14.26
CA ALA A 28 -4.20 4.47 -15.18
C ALA A 28 -4.66 5.84 -14.66
N GLY A 29 -4.02 6.35 -13.60
CA GLY A 29 -4.39 7.62 -12.98
C GLY A 29 -3.58 8.82 -13.51
N PRO A 30 -3.83 10.02 -12.98
CA PRO A 30 -3.05 11.22 -13.30
C PRO A 30 -1.57 11.06 -12.93
N ALA A 31 -0.68 11.85 -13.53
CA ALA A 31 0.74 11.83 -13.19
C ALA A 31 0.97 12.08 -11.69
N VAL A 32 1.73 11.19 -11.05
CA VAL A 32 2.12 11.25 -9.64
C VAL A 32 3.56 11.76 -9.53
N SER A 33 3.80 12.72 -8.65
CA SER A 33 5.14 13.19 -8.31
C SER A 33 5.39 13.07 -6.81
N TRP A 34 6.64 13.23 -6.38
CA TRP A 34 7.00 13.15 -4.97
C TRP A 34 6.24 14.18 -4.11
N THR A 35 6.08 15.40 -4.63
CA THR A 35 5.40 16.51 -3.95
C THR A 35 3.89 16.59 -4.23
N LYS A 36 3.35 15.65 -5.01
CA LYS A 36 1.93 15.54 -5.36
C LYS A 36 1.56 14.07 -5.46
N ALA A 37 1.69 13.38 -4.33
CA ALA A 37 1.35 11.98 -4.20
C ALA A 37 -0.17 11.78 -4.06
N VAL A 38 -0.61 10.53 -4.09
CA VAL A 38 -2.04 10.19 -3.97
C VAL A 38 -2.41 10.13 -2.49
N GLY A 39 -3.33 10.99 -2.06
CA GLY A 39 -3.88 10.95 -0.71
C GLY A 39 -4.71 9.69 -0.44
N ILE A 40 -4.83 9.32 0.84
CA ILE A 40 -5.67 8.18 1.30
C ILE A 40 -7.11 8.36 0.79
N THR A 41 -7.69 7.31 0.22
CA THR A 41 -9.06 7.36 -0.32
C THR A 41 -10.11 6.92 0.71
N GLY A 42 -9.71 6.21 1.75
CA GLY A 42 -10.59 5.82 2.84
C GLY A 42 -9.91 4.97 3.90
N PHE A 43 -10.72 4.46 4.82
CA PHE A 43 -10.28 3.60 5.93
C PHE A 43 -11.22 2.42 6.11
N ASP A 44 -10.69 1.30 6.59
CA ASP A 44 -11.45 0.12 7.01
C ASP A 44 -10.84 -0.50 8.29
N GLU A 45 -11.26 -1.72 8.62
CA GLU A 45 -10.79 -2.43 9.82
C GLU A 45 -9.29 -2.77 9.80
N TYR A 46 -8.66 -2.80 8.63
CA TYR A 46 -7.22 -3.04 8.49
C TYR A 46 -6.42 -1.74 8.65
N GLY A 47 -6.92 -0.62 8.15
CA GLY A 47 -6.24 0.68 8.26
C GLY A 47 -6.65 1.65 7.17
N ALA A 48 -5.69 2.47 6.72
CA ALA A 48 -5.89 3.33 5.56
C ALA A 48 -5.86 2.51 4.26
N TYR A 49 -6.58 2.94 3.24
CA TYR A 49 -6.47 2.36 1.90
C TYR A 49 -6.46 3.40 0.78
N TRP A 50 -5.95 2.96 -0.37
CA TRP A 50 -6.03 3.67 -1.64
C TRP A 50 -6.76 2.82 -2.68
N ASP A 51 -7.80 3.38 -3.29
CA ASP A 51 -8.37 2.88 -4.53
C ASP A 51 -7.59 3.46 -5.71
N ILE A 52 -6.82 2.59 -6.37
CA ILE A 52 -5.85 2.95 -7.39
C ILE A 52 -6.44 2.69 -8.79
N PRO A 53 -6.53 3.72 -9.66
CA PRO A 53 -6.90 3.51 -11.06
C PRO A 53 -5.94 2.55 -11.75
N TYR A 54 -6.50 1.47 -12.31
CA TYR A 54 -5.73 0.38 -12.92
C TYR A 54 -6.27 0.02 -14.31
N GLN A 55 -5.35 -0.18 -15.24
CA GLN A 55 -5.65 -0.77 -16.55
C GLN A 55 -5.47 -2.28 -16.47
N GLU A 56 -6.58 -3.01 -16.64
CA GLU A 56 -6.57 -4.47 -16.55
C GLU A 56 -5.64 -5.11 -17.59
N GLY A 57 -4.83 -6.08 -17.15
CA GLY A 57 -3.82 -6.73 -17.98
C GLY A 57 -2.58 -5.90 -18.31
N ALA A 58 -2.45 -4.67 -17.81
CA ALA A 58 -1.31 -3.79 -18.10
C ALA A 58 -0.08 -4.01 -17.20
N GLY A 59 -0.14 -4.97 -16.27
CA GLY A 59 1.02 -5.45 -15.51
C GLY A 59 1.15 -4.81 -14.13
N ALA A 60 2.37 -4.79 -13.60
CA ALA A 60 2.63 -4.44 -12.22
C ALA A 60 2.37 -2.96 -11.89
N LEU A 61 2.15 -2.70 -10.61
CA LEU A 61 2.29 -1.40 -9.97
C LEU A 61 3.50 -1.43 -9.02
N TYR A 62 4.15 -0.29 -8.87
CA TYR A 62 5.25 -0.08 -7.93
C TYR A 62 4.95 1.16 -7.12
N PHE A 63 5.27 1.14 -5.83
CA PHE A 63 4.84 2.22 -4.95
C PHE A 63 5.75 2.44 -3.76
N ILE A 64 5.64 3.65 -3.21
CA ILE A 64 6.21 4.09 -1.94
C ILE A 64 5.07 4.72 -1.15
N ILE A 65 4.96 4.34 0.13
CA ILE A 65 4.09 5.04 1.10
C ILE A 65 4.99 6.00 1.87
N HIS A 66 4.66 7.29 1.90
CA HIS A 66 5.52 8.30 2.55
C HIS A 66 4.71 9.44 3.20
N GLN A 67 5.33 10.10 4.17
CA GLN A 67 4.86 11.33 4.80
C GLN A 67 5.96 12.39 4.65
N GLY A 68 5.75 13.38 3.77
CA GLY A 68 6.85 14.26 3.34
C GLY A 68 8.00 13.44 2.76
N ASP A 69 9.22 13.64 3.25
CA ASP A 69 10.40 12.85 2.82
C ASP A 69 10.56 11.51 3.57
N HIS A 70 9.70 11.22 4.55
CA HIS A 70 9.77 10.00 5.33
C HIS A 70 9.05 8.84 4.63
N LYS A 71 9.82 7.88 4.11
CA LYS A 71 9.29 6.64 3.53
C LYS A 71 8.98 5.59 4.60
N ASP A 72 7.94 4.80 4.34
CA ASP A 72 7.67 3.57 5.08
C ASP A 72 7.29 2.39 4.16
N PRO A 73 8.11 1.32 4.12
CA PRO A 73 9.50 1.29 4.57
C PRO A 73 10.39 2.10 3.62
N GLN A 74 11.71 2.13 3.88
CA GLN A 74 12.66 2.79 2.97
C GLN A 74 12.72 2.16 1.57
N ALA A 75 12.47 0.85 1.47
CA ALA A 75 12.47 0.14 0.20
C ALA A 75 11.15 0.35 -0.56
N ASP A 76 11.27 0.50 -1.88
CA ASP A 76 10.12 0.54 -2.78
C ASP A 76 9.42 -0.84 -2.81
N ARG A 77 8.10 -0.84 -2.99
CA ARG A 77 7.28 -2.05 -2.97
C ARG A 77 6.67 -2.34 -4.33
N THR A 78 6.48 -3.62 -4.61
CA THR A 78 5.92 -4.12 -5.88
C THR A 78 4.59 -4.78 -5.64
N TYR A 79 3.63 -4.49 -6.50
CA TYR A 79 2.35 -5.17 -6.63
C TYR A 79 2.28 -5.78 -8.04
N PRO A 80 2.73 -7.04 -8.21
CA PRO A 80 3.12 -7.57 -9.52
C PRO A 80 1.96 -7.86 -10.47
N ASP A 81 0.81 -8.28 -9.96
CA ASP A 81 -0.36 -8.59 -10.78
C ASP A 81 -1.67 -8.11 -10.14
N PRO A 82 -1.97 -6.81 -10.23
CA PRO A 82 -3.25 -6.26 -9.81
C PRO A 82 -4.41 -6.71 -10.71
N GLY A 83 -4.13 -7.33 -11.87
CA GLY A 83 -5.14 -7.93 -12.74
C GLY A 83 -5.78 -9.14 -12.08
N GLN A 84 -4.97 -10.04 -11.54
CA GLN A 84 -5.41 -11.29 -10.91
C GLN A 84 -5.84 -11.10 -9.44
N ASN A 85 -5.16 -10.24 -8.69
CA ASN A 85 -5.51 -9.93 -7.31
C ASN A 85 -5.90 -8.46 -7.25
N LYS A 86 -7.17 -8.14 -7.00
CA LYS A 86 -7.64 -6.74 -6.97
C LYS A 86 -7.32 -6.01 -5.67
N GLU A 87 -6.76 -6.71 -4.68
CA GLU A 87 -6.38 -6.14 -3.39
C GLU A 87 -4.97 -6.58 -2.98
N ALA A 88 -4.26 -5.66 -2.32
CA ALA A 88 -2.97 -5.91 -1.69
C ALA A 88 -2.91 -5.26 -0.30
N TRP A 89 -2.06 -5.80 0.58
CA TRP A 89 -1.92 -5.38 1.97
C TRP A 89 -0.47 -5.06 2.30
N ALA A 90 -0.23 -3.83 2.75
CA ALA A 90 1.04 -3.30 3.20
C ALA A 90 1.04 -3.20 4.73
N VAL A 91 2.16 -3.57 5.36
CA VAL A 91 2.38 -3.40 6.80
C VAL A 91 3.48 -2.37 7.00
N THR A 92 3.32 -1.50 7.99
CA THR A 92 4.37 -0.55 8.39
C THR A 92 5.69 -1.27 8.71
N GLY A 93 6.79 -0.73 8.20
CA GLY A 93 8.12 -1.30 8.31
C GLY A 93 8.32 -2.63 7.59
N ASP A 94 7.38 -3.08 6.75
CA ASP A 94 7.52 -4.29 5.91
C ASP A 94 7.70 -3.96 4.44
N THR A 95 8.73 -4.55 3.83
CA THR A 95 9.07 -4.38 2.42
C THR A 95 8.19 -5.20 1.48
N VAL A 96 7.31 -6.04 2.01
CA VAL A 96 6.41 -6.88 1.21
C VAL A 96 5.01 -6.26 1.17
N ALA A 97 4.44 -6.22 -0.03
CA ALA A 97 3.01 -6.07 -0.24
C ALA A 97 2.41 -7.47 -0.40
N TYR A 98 1.53 -7.87 0.50
CA TYR A 98 0.89 -9.19 0.48
C TYR A 98 -0.33 -9.17 -0.44
N THR A 99 -0.63 -10.30 -1.09
CA THR A 99 -1.84 -10.47 -1.92
C THR A 99 -2.95 -11.20 -1.18
N SER A 100 -2.82 -11.37 0.14
CA SER A 100 -3.91 -11.83 1.00
C SER A 100 -3.88 -11.18 2.38
N TYR A 101 -5.08 -10.88 2.88
CA TYR A 101 -5.30 -10.39 4.24
C TYR A 101 -4.70 -11.33 5.30
N GLU A 102 -4.89 -12.65 5.14
CA GLU A 102 -4.41 -13.65 6.10
C GLU A 102 -2.87 -13.63 6.24
N GLN A 103 -2.13 -13.50 5.13
CA GLN A 103 -0.67 -13.39 5.17
C GLN A 103 -0.24 -12.12 5.88
N ALA A 104 -0.91 -11.00 5.57
CA ALA A 104 -0.60 -9.71 6.17
C ALA A 104 -0.86 -9.71 7.68
N VAL A 105 -1.99 -10.26 8.14
CA VAL A 105 -2.31 -10.38 9.57
C VAL A 105 -1.35 -11.31 10.31
N LYS A 106 -0.89 -12.41 9.69
CA LYS A 106 0.17 -13.25 10.27
C LYS A 106 1.46 -12.47 10.50
N VAL A 107 1.81 -11.57 9.58
CA VAL A 107 3.01 -10.72 9.70
C VAL A 107 2.82 -9.67 10.77
N ILE A 108 1.67 -8.99 10.83
CA ILE A 108 1.30 -8.06 11.91
C ILE A 108 1.46 -8.77 13.27
N GLY A 109 0.89 -9.97 13.40
CA GLY A 109 0.99 -10.77 14.62
C GLY A 109 2.45 -11.06 15.01
N LYS A 110 3.32 -11.40 14.06
CA LYS A 110 4.74 -11.65 14.34
C LYS A 110 5.51 -10.39 14.70
N LYS A 111 5.23 -9.26 14.03
CA LYS A 111 5.95 -8.00 14.22
C LYS A 111 5.57 -7.29 15.52
N PHE A 112 4.29 -7.27 15.85
CA PHE A 112 3.77 -6.42 16.93
C PHE A 112 3.35 -7.21 18.18
N LYS A 113 3.34 -8.55 18.18
CA LYS A 113 3.11 -9.36 19.40
C LYS A 113 4.38 -9.76 20.16
N GLN A 114 5.52 -9.10 19.96
CA GLN A 114 6.77 -9.45 20.67
C GLN A 114 6.94 -8.84 22.08
N ASN A 115 5.92 -8.22 22.69
CA ASN A 115 6.03 -7.68 24.06
C ASN A 115 4.83 -8.05 24.94
N THR A 116 4.67 -9.34 25.23
CA THR A 116 3.94 -9.77 26.43
C THR A 116 4.85 -10.69 27.22
N TYR A 117 5.59 -10.10 28.16
CA TYR A 117 6.16 -10.83 29.29
C TYR A 117 5.04 -11.21 30.26
#